data_AF-E8U780-F1
#
_entry.id   AF-E8U780-F1
#
_cell.length_a   1.000
_cell.length_b   1.000
_cell.length_c   1.000
_cell.angle_alpha   90.00
_cell.angle_beta   90.00
_cell.angle_gamma   90.00
#
_symmetry.space_group_name_H-M   'P 1'
#
loop_
_entity.id
_entity.type
_entity.pdbx_description
1 polymer ?
#
loop_
_entity_poly.entity_id
_entity_poly.type
_entity_poly.pdbx_seq_one_letter_code
_entity_poly.pdbx_strand_id
1 'polypeptide(L)'
;MKTPKVIAAQSAALLGLVLTLGACGATATVPQDSKAAEAQPAKATLAAQNVTNYRVRVVVDRVYCKDTEDITGADEFYAGGDLVVSKPDGTKKSVPFLMSPPVDLNNKMTWTASYTVLDEVVPADSDVVGKLVAYDEDAGKDWSNVGPKFMEAARVTGEELIKTGNSKAAIAAGALNAGMSILDAAMSADKDDVLGLFGFQGTTINSSTPTYISRSQRMYKTSTWGWSTWDYTMYYHLEIEPTTAAPTL
;
A
#
# COMPACT_ATOMS: atom_id res chain seq x y z
N MET A 1 -10.11 19.59 47.57
CA MET A 1 -10.89 19.97 46.38
C MET A 1 -10.78 21.48 46.20
N LYS A 2 -10.05 21.94 45.18
CA LYS A 2 -9.89 23.35 44.82
C LYS A 2 -10.38 23.51 43.38
N THR A 3 -11.34 24.41 43.18
CA THR A 3 -11.92 24.78 41.89
C THR A 3 -10.93 25.58 41.03
N PRO A 4 -10.97 25.45 39.69
CA PRO A 4 -10.06 26.15 38.79
C PRO A 4 -10.53 27.58 38.52
N LYS A 5 -9.54 28.47 38.32
CA LYS A 5 -9.71 29.87 37.95
C LYS A 5 -9.76 29.98 36.42
N VAL A 6 -10.90 30.41 35.88
CA VAL A 6 -11.08 30.77 34.47
C VAL A 6 -10.49 32.16 34.25
N ILE A 7 -9.62 32.31 33.25
CA ILE A 7 -9.20 33.62 32.71
C ILE A 7 -9.62 33.64 31.24
N ALA A 8 -10.58 34.52 30.94
CA ALA A 8 -10.99 34.90 29.60
C ALA A 8 -10.61 36.36 29.38
N ALA A 9 -9.95 36.66 28.25
CA ALA A 9 -9.76 37.97 27.61
C ALA A 9 -8.65 37.80 26.56
N GLN A 10 -8.62 38.42 25.38
CA GLN A 10 -9.47 39.42 24.75
C GLN A 10 -9.10 39.43 23.25
N SER A 11 -10.07 39.82 22.43
CA SER A 11 -9.94 40.10 21.00
C SER A 11 -8.94 41.24 20.71
N ALA A 12 -8.20 41.13 19.60
CA ALA A 12 -7.69 42.29 18.87
C ALA A 12 -7.88 42.06 17.37
N ALA A 13 -8.61 42.98 16.75
CA ALA A 13 -8.92 43.02 15.34
C ALA A 13 -7.98 43.99 14.60
N LEU A 14 -7.93 43.80 13.28
CA LEU A 14 -7.70 44.79 12.21
C LEU A 14 -6.30 45.36 11.99
N LEU A 15 -5.73 45.05 10.82
CA LEU A 15 -5.27 45.98 9.77
C LEU A 15 -4.86 45.06 8.58
N GLY A 16 -5.37 45.16 7.36
CA GLY A 16 -5.62 46.35 6.56
C GLY A 16 -4.44 46.58 5.62
N LEU A 17 -4.33 45.80 4.52
CA LEU A 17 -3.49 46.19 3.39
C LEU A 17 -4.22 45.90 2.07
N VAL A 18 -4.75 46.98 1.50
CA VAL A 18 -5.18 47.08 0.10
C VAL A 18 -3.93 47.39 -0.72
N LEU A 19 -3.63 46.57 -1.72
CA LEU A 19 -2.66 46.89 -2.76
C LEU A 19 -3.36 46.87 -4.12
N THR A 20 -3.15 47.98 -4.80
CA THR A 20 -3.80 48.48 -6.01
C THR A 20 -3.42 47.72 -7.27
N LEU A 21 -4.40 47.64 -8.17
CA LEU A 21 -4.26 47.32 -9.60
C LEU A 21 -3.26 48.25 -10.31
N GLY A 22 -2.41 47.67 -11.15
CA GLY A 22 -1.61 48.35 -12.17
C GLY A 22 -1.56 47.47 -13.42
N ALA A 23 -1.94 48.06 -14.55
CA ALA A 23 -2.35 47.37 -15.77
C ALA A 23 -1.20 47.05 -16.75
N CYS A 24 -1.56 46.21 -17.74
CA CYS A 24 -1.14 46.25 -19.15
C CYS A 24 0.30 45.86 -19.50
N GLY A 25 0.47 44.80 -20.29
CA GLY A 25 1.72 44.55 -21.01
C GLY A 25 1.82 43.17 -21.66
N ALA A 26 1.52 43.13 -22.96
CA ALA A 26 2.05 42.22 -23.98
C ALA A 26 1.97 40.68 -23.76
N THR A 27 1.05 40.06 -24.50
CA THR A 27 1.13 38.66 -24.93
C THR A 27 2.36 38.45 -25.81
N ALA A 28 3.44 37.90 -25.23
CA ALA A 28 4.50 37.28 -25.99
C ALA A 28 4.14 35.81 -26.22
N THR A 29 3.71 35.51 -27.45
CA THR A 29 3.59 34.14 -27.95
C THR A 29 5.00 33.55 -28.01
N VAL A 30 5.35 32.74 -27.02
CA VAL A 30 6.55 31.90 -27.07
C VAL A 30 6.33 30.86 -28.18
N PRO A 31 7.26 30.69 -29.13
CA PRO A 31 7.20 29.59 -30.07
C PRO A 31 7.18 28.28 -29.28
N GLN A 32 6.09 27.55 -29.42
CA GLN A 32 5.95 26.21 -28.89
C GLN A 32 6.94 25.35 -29.70
N ASP A 33 8.15 25.17 -29.18
CA ASP A 33 9.07 24.14 -29.65
C ASP A 33 8.33 22.81 -29.53
N SER A 34 7.83 22.35 -30.67
CA SER A 34 7.26 21.03 -30.87
C SER A 34 8.40 20.04 -30.69
N LYS A 35 8.71 19.71 -29.42
CA LYS A 35 9.36 18.45 -29.08
C LYS A 35 8.53 17.37 -29.75
N ALA A 36 9.12 16.74 -30.76
CA ALA A 36 8.58 15.55 -31.38
C ALA A 36 8.16 14.62 -30.25
N ALA A 37 6.86 14.34 -30.17
CA ALA A 37 6.34 13.30 -29.32
C ALA A 37 7.08 12.04 -29.73
N GLU A 38 8.02 11.62 -28.90
CA GLU A 38 8.69 10.33 -29.02
C GLU A 38 7.55 9.32 -28.97
N ALA A 39 7.25 8.73 -30.13
CA ALA A 39 6.15 7.82 -30.29
C ALA A 39 6.38 6.68 -29.30
N GLN A 40 5.57 6.64 -28.23
CA GLN A 40 5.48 5.44 -27.41
C GLN A 40 5.25 4.28 -28.37
N PRO A 41 6.10 3.23 -28.35
CA PRO A 41 5.91 2.10 -29.23
C PRO A 41 4.50 1.59 -29.00
N ALA A 42 3.71 1.56 -30.07
CA ALA A 42 2.34 1.07 -30.02
C ALA A 42 2.35 -0.29 -29.32
N LYS A 43 1.77 -0.37 -28.13
CA LYS A 43 1.58 -1.61 -27.38
C LYS A 43 0.76 -2.50 -28.32
N ALA A 44 1.40 -3.49 -28.93
CA ALA A 44 0.75 -4.35 -29.90
C ALA A 44 -0.47 -4.97 -29.24
N THR A 45 -1.65 -4.56 -29.69
CA THR A 45 -2.91 -5.17 -29.27
C THR A 45 -2.84 -6.61 -29.76
N LEU A 46 -2.62 -7.55 -28.83
CA LEU A 46 -2.72 -8.98 -29.10
C LEU A 46 -4.14 -9.25 -29.61
N ALA A 47 -4.28 -9.30 -30.92
CA ALA A 47 -5.55 -9.49 -31.60
C ALA A 47 -6.12 -10.85 -31.18
N ALA A 48 -7.21 -10.86 -30.40
CA ALA A 48 -8.13 -11.98 -30.13
C ALA A 48 -7.54 -13.40 -30.25
N GLN A 49 -6.32 -13.59 -29.76
CA GLN A 49 -5.78 -14.93 -29.55
C GLN A 49 -6.57 -15.50 -28.38
N ASN A 50 -6.70 -16.82 -28.32
CA ASN A 50 -7.19 -17.51 -27.13
C ASN A 50 -6.19 -17.23 -26.00
N VAL A 51 -6.24 -16.05 -25.40
CA VAL A 51 -5.37 -15.66 -24.31
C VAL A 51 -5.89 -16.41 -23.10
N THR A 52 -5.27 -17.55 -22.84
CA THR A 52 -5.60 -18.41 -21.70
C THR A 52 -4.91 -17.92 -20.44
N ASN A 53 -3.91 -17.02 -20.54
CA ASN A 53 -3.05 -16.62 -19.44
C ASN A 53 -2.95 -15.09 -19.34
N TYR A 54 -2.73 -14.63 -18.12
CA TYR A 54 -2.62 -13.22 -17.77
C TYR A 54 -1.39 -13.02 -16.91
N ARG A 55 -0.62 -11.98 -17.21
CA ARG A 55 0.37 -11.44 -16.27
C ARG A 55 -0.36 -10.52 -15.31
N VAL A 56 -0.22 -10.80 -14.03
CA VAL A 56 -0.83 -10.04 -12.94
C VAL A 56 0.28 -9.42 -12.13
N ARG A 57 0.24 -8.09 -12.04
CA ARG A 57 1.12 -7.32 -11.18
C ARG A 57 0.32 -6.61 -10.11
N VAL A 58 0.81 -6.65 -8.88
CA VAL A 58 0.32 -5.78 -7.80
C VAL A 58 1.44 -4.79 -7.54
N VAL A 59 1.12 -3.50 -7.63
CA VAL A 59 2.11 -2.42 -7.54
C VAL A 59 1.68 -1.46 -6.44
N VAL A 60 2.57 -1.20 -5.50
CA VAL A 60 2.42 -0.13 -4.51
C VAL A 60 2.88 1.18 -5.13
N ASP A 61 1.94 2.12 -5.24
CA ASP A 61 2.15 3.42 -5.89
C ASP A 61 2.71 4.45 -4.92
N ARG A 62 2.16 4.50 -3.71
CA ARG A 62 2.55 5.47 -2.70
C ARG A 62 1.96 5.14 -1.36
N VAL A 63 2.57 5.69 -0.32
CA VAL A 63 2.05 5.72 1.04
C VAL A 63 1.94 7.18 1.46
N TYR A 64 0.76 7.56 1.95
CA TYR A 64 0.50 8.87 2.53
C TYR A 64 0.39 8.73 4.05
N CYS A 65 1.24 9.41 4.79
CA CYS A 65 1.11 9.57 6.24
C CYS A 65 0.28 10.83 6.50
N LYS A 66 -0.92 10.68 7.05
CA LYS A 66 -1.75 11.83 7.46
C LYS A 66 -1.33 12.34 8.83
N ASP A 67 -0.99 11.43 9.74
CA ASP A 67 -0.71 11.70 11.14
C ASP A 67 0.21 10.59 11.69
N THR A 68 1.26 10.96 12.43
CA THR A 68 2.17 10.06 13.16
C THR A 68 2.58 10.69 14.48
N GLU A 69 3.05 9.89 15.45
CA GLU A 69 3.45 10.37 16.78
C GLU A 69 4.60 11.36 16.71
N ASP A 70 5.59 11.10 15.86
CA ASP A 70 6.79 11.90 15.87
C ASP A 70 6.62 13.18 15.02
N ILE A 71 6.59 14.32 15.70
CA ILE A 71 6.50 15.66 15.09
C ILE A 71 7.91 16.15 14.70
N THR A 72 8.95 15.58 15.30
CA THR A 72 10.34 16.05 15.19
C THR A 72 11.30 15.06 14.53
N GLY A 73 10.97 13.76 14.51
CA GLY A 73 11.64 12.71 13.75
C GLY A 73 10.71 12.11 12.70
N ALA A 74 11.27 11.42 11.70
CA ALA A 74 10.48 10.61 10.79
C ALA A 74 10.32 9.22 11.40
N ASP A 75 9.10 8.74 11.54
CA ASP A 75 8.83 7.34 11.82
C ASP A 75 9.05 6.52 10.54
N GLU A 76 9.52 5.28 10.66
CA GLU A 76 9.72 4.40 9.51
C GLU A 76 8.49 3.52 9.29
N PHE A 77 7.85 3.73 8.15
CA PHE A 77 6.73 2.91 7.72
C PHE A 77 7.23 1.67 6.97
N TYR A 78 6.73 0.50 7.32
CA TYR A 78 6.91 -0.71 6.53
C TYR A 78 5.66 -1.57 6.55
N ALA A 79 5.55 -2.43 5.55
CA ALA A 79 4.40 -3.32 5.42
C ALA A 79 4.82 -4.66 4.86
N GLY A 80 4.02 -5.67 5.12
CA GLY A 80 4.19 -6.96 4.47
C GLY A 80 3.04 -7.90 4.80
N GLY A 81 3.08 -9.09 4.23
CA GLY A 81 2.02 -10.07 4.36
C GLY A 81 2.11 -11.11 3.26
N ASP A 82 0.97 -11.53 2.74
CA ASP A 82 0.91 -12.59 1.74
C ASP A 82 -0.20 -12.35 0.71
N LEU A 83 0.10 -12.70 -0.54
CA LEU A 83 -0.83 -12.70 -1.66
C LEU A 83 -1.06 -14.15 -2.09
N VAL A 84 -2.32 -14.56 -2.19
CA VAL A 84 -2.69 -15.90 -2.65
C VAL A 84 -3.34 -15.82 -4.02
N VAL A 85 -2.74 -16.55 -4.95
CA VAL A 85 -3.29 -16.84 -6.27
C VAL A 85 -4.04 -18.17 -6.19
N SER A 86 -5.32 -18.16 -6.55
CA SER A 86 -6.13 -19.37 -6.72
C SER A 86 -6.43 -19.59 -8.20
N LYS A 87 -6.15 -20.78 -8.72
CA LYS A 87 -6.47 -21.16 -10.11
C LYS A 87 -7.84 -21.84 -10.21
N PRO A 88 -8.44 -21.90 -11.41
CA PRO A 88 -9.73 -22.56 -11.61
C PRO A 88 -9.73 -24.06 -11.28
N ASP A 89 -8.58 -24.72 -11.39
CA ASP A 89 -8.39 -26.14 -11.03
C ASP A 89 -8.32 -26.39 -9.51
N GLY A 90 -8.43 -25.32 -8.70
CA GLY A 90 -8.34 -25.36 -7.25
C GLY A 90 -6.91 -25.32 -6.69
N THR A 91 -5.89 -25.34 -7.55
CA THR A 91 -4.50 -25.14 -7.11
C THR A 91 -4.29 -23.72 -6.60
N LYS A 92 -3.42 -23.59 -5.60
CA LYS A 92 -3.14 -22.31 -4.95
C LYS A 92 -1.64 -22.12 -4.77
N LYS A 93 -1.21 -20.87 -4.83
CA LYS A 93 0.13 -20.44 -4.44
C LYS A 93 0.03 -19.20 -3.57
N SER A 94 0.85 -19.16 -2.53
CA SER A 94 1.11 -17.98 -1.73
C SER A 94 2.38 -17.30 -2.21
N VAL A 95 2.38 -15.97 -2.20
CA VAL A 95 3.50 -15.11 -2.52
C VAL A 95 3.67 -14.14 -1.35
N PRO A 96 4.73 -14.28 -0.55
CA PRO A 96 4.99 -13.37 0.55
C PRO A 96 5.32 -11.98 -0.01
N PHE A 97 4.78 -10.96 0.64
CA PHE A 97 5.05 -9.56 0.35
C PHE A 97 5.80 -8.95 1.52
N LEU A 98 6.85 -8.20 1.19
CA LEU A 98 7.55 -7.34 2.13
C LEU A 98 7.91 -6.04 1.41
N MET A 99 7.45 -4.92 1.95
CA MET A 99 7.89 -3.60 1.57
C MET A 99 9.12 -3.26 2.41
N SER A 100 10.29 -3.41 1.78
CA SER A 100 11.59 -3.19 2.40
C SER A 100 12.52 -2.48 1.41
N PRO A 101 13.38 -1.56 1.86
CA PRO A 101 13.56 -1.11 3.26
C PRO A 101 12.34 -0.33 3.81
N PRO A 102 12.22 -0.17 5.15
CA PRO A 102 11.32 0.80 5.75
C PRO A 102 11.50 2.20 5.16
N VAL A 103 10.45 3.01 5.22
CA VAL A 103 10.43 4.34 4.60
C VAL A 103 10.10 5.42 5.62
N ASP A 104 11.00 6.38 5.76
CA ASP A 104 10.82 7.55 6.62
C ASP A 104 9.62 8.39 6.14
N LEU A 105 8.60 8.51 6.98
CA LEU A 105 7.36 9.24 6.66
C LEU A 105 6.89 10.10 7.82
N ASN A 106 7.07 11.42 7.68
CA ASN A 106 6.50 12.37 8.64
C ASN A 106 5.02 12.68 8.35
N ASN A 107 4.42 13.37 9.32
CA ASN A 107 3.12 14.03 9.22
C ASN A 107 2.88 14.72 7.86
N LYS A 108 1.83 14.30 7.17
CA LYS A 108 1.36 14.82 5.86
C LYS A 108 2.35 14.59 4.71
N MET A 109 3.30 13.69 4.86
CA MET A 109 4.21 13.30 3.78
C MET A 109 3.62 12.20 2.92
N THR A 110 4.04 12.20 1.65
CA THR A 110 3.76 11.14 0.70
C THR A 110 5.08 10.54 0.24
N TRP A 111 5.27 9.25 0.47
CA TRP A 111 6.31 8.47 -0.15
C TRP A 111 5.74 7.88 -1.44
N THR A 112 6.38 8.14 -2.57
CA THR A 112 5.93 7.62 -3.88
C THR A 112 6.90 6.57 -4.37
N ALA A 113 6.35 5.47 -4.86
CA ALA A 113 7.10 4.36 -5.43
C ALA A 113 6.38 3.76 -6.64
N SER A 114 7.00 2.76 -7.25
CA SER A 114 6.36 1.86 -8.20
C SER A 114 6.88 0.47 -7.89
N TYR A 115 6.66 0.05 -6.64
CA TYR A 115 7.19 -1.19 -6.11
C TYR A 115 6.24 -2.34 -6.44
N THR A 116 6.69 -3.25 -7.31
CA THR A 116 5.92 -4.44 -7.68
C THR A 116 6.07 -5.51 -6.61
N VAL A 117 4.95 -5.85 -5.96
CA VAL A 117 4.90 -6.83 -4.87
C VAL A 117 4.54 -8.24 -5.36
N LEU A 118 3.94 -8.33 -6.54
CA LEU A 118 3.59 -9.56 -7.23
C LEU A 118 3.82 -9.33 -8.72
N ASP A 119 4.44 -10.30 -9.41
CA ASP A 119 4.48 -10.38 -10.87
C ASP A 119 4.38 -11.85 -11.26
N GLU A 120 3.18 -12.31 -11.59
CA GLU A 120 2.90 -13.72 -11.85
C GLU A 120 2.10 -13.91 -13.13
N VAL A 121 2.33 -15.03 -13.83
CA VAL A 121 1.53 -15.44 -14.98
C VAL A 121 0.57 -16.55 -14.54
N VAL A 122 -0.71 -16.30 -14.70
CA VAL A 122 -1.81 -17.14 -14.20
C VAL A 122 -2.83 -17.42 -15.30
N PRO A 123 -3.55 -18.55 -15.26
CA PRO A 123 -4.62 -18.80 -16.21
C PRO A 123 -5.79 -17.83 -16.05
N ALA A 124 -6.67 -17.80 -17.06
CA ALA A 124 -7.97 -17.15 -16.98
C ALA A 124 -8.78 -17.67 -15.78
N ASP A 125 -9.65 -16.84 -15.24
CA ASP A 125 -10.52 -17.11 -14.09
C ASP A 125 -9.78 -17.40 -12.79
N SER A 126 -8.46 -17.15 -12.74
CA SER A 126 -7.72 -17.06 -11.49
C SER A 126 -8.23 -15.91 -10.61
N ASP A 127 -8.09 -16.08 -9.30
CA ASP A 127 -8.39 -15.06 -8.29
C ASP A 127 -7.11 -14.70 -7.55
N VAL A 128 -6.87 -13.41 -7.38
CA VAL A 128 -5.77 -12.90 -6.55
C VAL A 128 -6.38 -12.18 -5.38
N VAL A 129 -6.02 -12.65 -4.19
CA VAL A 129 -6.43 -12.08 -2.91
C VAL A 129 -5.19 -11.93 -2.04
N GLY A 130 -5.26 -11.14 -0.98
CA GLY A 130 -4.15 -11.09 -0.04
C GLY A 130 -4.49 -10.39 1.24
N LYS A 131 -3.51 -10.32 2.12
CA LYS A 131 -3.61 -9.62 3.38
C LYS A 131 -2.24 -9.11 3.78
N LEU A 132 -2.20 -7.93 4.37
CA LEU A 132 -1.01 -7.21 4.77
C LEU A 132 -1.18 -6.66 6.18
N VAL A 133 -0.05 -6.42 6.82
CA VAL A 133 0.10 -5.68 8.06
C VAL A 133 1.08 -4.56 7.81
N ALA A 134 0.81 -3.43 8.41
CA ALA A 134 1.69 -2.28 8.38
C ALA A 134 2.08 -1.88 9.79
N TYR A 135 3.25 -1.27 9.85
CA TYR A 135 3.95 -0.92 11.07
C TYR A 135 4.54 0.47 10.90
N ASP A 136 4.74 1.11 12.04
CA ASP A 136 5.32 2.44 12.13
C ASP A 136 6.30 2.45 13.30
N GLU A 137 7.60 2.49 13.00
CA GLU A 137 8.65 2.29 14.01
C GLU A 137 10.04 2.74 13.52
N ASP A 138 11.01 2.85 14.44
CA ASP A 138 12.45 2.97 14.16
C ASP A 138 13.07 1.63 13.66
N ALA A 139 12.41 0.98 12.69
CA ALA A 139 12.71 -0.39 12.26
C ALA A 139 14.15 -0.58 11.74
N GLY A 140 14.82 0.47 11.28
CA GLY A 140 16.20 0.47 10.79
C GLY A 140 17.20 0.02 11.85
N LYS A 141 16.88 0.16 13.14
CA LYS A 141 17.73 -0.29 14.24
C LYS A 141 17.69 -1.81 14.44
N ASP A 142 16.54 -2.44 14.18
CA ASP A 142 16.30 -3.86 14.47
C ASP A 142 15.90 -4.71 13.26
N TRP A 143 15.96 -4.15 12.04
CA TRP A 143 15.54 -4.84 10.82
C TRP A 143 16.24 -6.18 10.59
N SER A 144 17.52 -6.27 10.97
CA SER A 144 18.29 -7.52 10.86
C SER A 144 17.70 -8.66 11.71
N ASN A 145 16.97 -8.34 12.78
CA ASN A 145 16.28 -9.27 13.66
C ASN A 145 14.81 -9.47 13.25
N VAL A 146 14.13 -8.40 12.83
CA VAL A 146 12.70 -8.39 12.48
C VAL A 146 12.45 -9.00 11.10
N GLY A 147 13.23 -8.62 10.09
CA GLY A 147 13.04 -9.03 8.70
C GLY A 147 12.93 -10.55 8.48
N PRO A 148 13.85 -11.38 9.02
CA PRO A 148 13.75 -12.83 8.88
C PRO A 148 12.48 -13.42 9.51
N LYS A 149 12.04 -12.91 10.66
CA LYS A 149 10.83 -13.39 11.35
C LYS A 149 9.56 -12.93 10.64
N PHE A 150 9.60 -11.74 10.06
CA PHE A 150 8.55 -11.24 9.18
C PHE A 150 8.35 -12.16 7.98
N MET A 151 9.43 -12.52 7.29
CA MET A 151 9.37 -13.43 6.15
C MET A 151 8.82 -14.80 6.54
N GLU A 152 9.16 -15.29 7.73
CA GLU A 152 8.59 -16.53 8.27
C GLU A 152 7.09 -16.39 8.58
N ALA A 153 6.66 -15.27 9.17
CA ALA A 153 5.25 -14.97 9.42
C ALA A 153 4.44 -14.92 8.12
N ALA A 154 4.98 -14.28 7.07
CA ALA A 154 4.38 -14.25 5.74
C ALA A 154 4.26 -15.66 5.14
N ARG A 155 5.33 -16.46 5.22
CA ARG A 155 5.33 -17.86 4.76
C ARG A 155 4.26 -18.71 5.45
N VAL A 156 4.19 -18.67 6.78
CA VAL A 156 3.20 -19.43 7.58
C VAL A 156 1.78 -18.99 7.25
N THR A 157 1.55 -17.68 7.12
CA THR A 157 0.27 -17.14 6.69
C THR A 157 -0.15 -17.72 5.34
N GLY A 158 0.77 -17.76 4.38
CA GLY A 158 0.57 -18.32 3.07
C GLY A 158 0.16 -19.81 3.08
N GLU A 159 0.87 -20.62 3.87
CA GLU A 159 0.55 -22.05 4.02
C GLU A 159 -0.86 -22.28 4.60
N GLU A 160 -1.27 -21.47 5.58
CA GLU A 160 -2.61 -21.56 6.17
C GLU A 160 -3.70 -21.10 5.21
N LEU A 161 -3.45 -20.05 4.40
CA LEU A 161 -4.38 -19.61 3.36
C LEU A 161 -4.58 -20.67 2.27
N ILE A 162 -3.54 -21.44 1.95
CA ILE A 162 -3.65 -22.56 1.00
C ILE A 162 -4.58 -23.65 1.58
N LYS A 163 -4.36 -24.07 2.83
CA LYS A 163 -5.09 -25.16 3.50
C LYS A 163 -6.59 -24.92 3.64
N THR A 164 -6.99 -23.67 3.91
CA THR A 164 -8.36 -23.30 4.31
C THR A 164 -9.40 -23.31 3.18
N GLY A 165 -9.02 -23.69 1.96
CA GLY A 165 -9.98 -24.06 0.90
C GLY A 165 -10.71 -22.89 0.24
N ASN A 166 -11.03 -21.79 0.95
CA ASN A 166 -11.75 -20.65 0.42
C ASN A 166 -11.00 -19.33 0.68
N SER A 167 -10.34 -18.82 -0.35
CA SER A 167 -9.41 -17.69 -0.28
C SER A 167 -10.06 -16.43 0.31
N LYS A 168 -11.34 -16.14 -0.02
CA LYS A 168 -12.06 -14.95 0.47
C LYS A 168 -12.50 -15.07 1.93
N ALA A 169 -12.95 -16.25 2.36
CA ALA A 169 -13.41 -16.48 3.74
C ALA A 169 -12.24 -16.74 4.72
N ALA A 170 -11.17 -17.38 4.27
CA ALA A 170 -9.96 -17.63 5.07
C ALA A 170 -9.17 -16.35 5.39
N ILE A 171 -9.16 -15.39 4.46
CA ILE A 171 -8.62 -14.04 4.65
C ILE A 171 -9.37 -13.29 5.75
N ALA A 172 -10.69 -13.48 5.82
CA ALA A 172 -11.53 -12.92 6.88
C ALA A 172 -11.37 -13.63 8.23
N ALA A 173 -10.96 -14.91 8.27
CA ALA A 173 -11.19 -15.78 9.43
C ALA A 173 -9.98 -16.18 10.30
N GLY A 174 -8.71 -16.10 9.87
CA GLY A 174 -7.62 -16.37 10.84
C GLY A 174 -6.23 -16.82 10.36
N ALA A 175 -5.97 -17.02 9.07
CA ALA A 175 -4.64 -17.46 8.60
C ALA A 175 -3.52 -16.48 8.97
N LEU A 176 -3.85 -15.18 9.05
CA LEU A 176 -2.91 -14.15 9.49
C LEU A 176 -2.64 -14.21 10.99
N ASN A 177 -3.56 -14.70 11.83
CA ASN A 177 -3.32 -14.76 13.28
C ASN A 177 -2.16 -15.72 13.60
N ALA A 178 -1.94 -16.75 12.77
CA ALA A 178 -0.82 -17.68 12.91
C ALA A 178 0.52 -16.99 12.60
N GLY A 179 0.67 -16.38 11.42
CA GLY A 179 1.89 -15.64 11.09
C GLY A 179 2.11 -14.44 12.01
N MET A 180 1.05 -13.71 12.32
CA MET A 180 1.10 -12.56 13.22
C MET A 180 1.44 -12.93 14.65
N SER A 181 1.05 -14.09 15.17
CA SER A 181 1.51 -14.51 16.50
C SER A 181 3.04 -14.68 16.58
N ILE A 182 3.69 -15.09 15.48
CA ILE A 182 5.15 -15.16 15.40
C ILE A 182 5.74 -13.75 15.37
N LEU A 183 5.12 -12.86 14.61
CA LEU A 183 5.55 -11.47 14.47
C LEU A 183 5.32 -10.69 15.78
N ASP A 184 4.12 -10.70 16.34
CA ASP A 184 3.78 -10.11 17.65
C ASP A 184 4.64 -10.67 18.79
N ALA A 185 5.01 -11.96 18.78
CA ALA A 185 5.93 -12.51 19.78
C ALA A 185 7.37 -11.97 19.62
N ALA A 186 7.77 -11.60 18.41
CA ALA A 186 9.05 -10.97 18.14
C ALA A 186 9.03 -9.47 18.46
N MET A 187 7.91 -8.82 18.14
CA MET A 187 7.67 -7.37 18.19
C MET A 187 6.92 -6.96 19.47
N SER A 188 6.89 -7.82 20.49
CA SER A 188 6.48 -7.48 21.86
C SER A 188 7.68 -7.26 22.78
N ALA A 189 8.88 -7.57 22.28
CA ALA A 189 10.13 -7.31 22.98
C ALA A 189 10.60 -5.86 22.79
N ASP A 190 10.39 -5.30 21.61
CA ASP A 190 10.38 -3.87 21.34
C ASP A 190 8.92 -3.44 21.12
N LYS A 191 8.54 -2.21 21.46
CA LYS A 191 7.11 -1.83 21.54
C LYS A 191 6.59 -1.32 20.21
N ASP A 192 6.57 -2.17 19.20
CA ASP A 192 6.26 -1.74 17.84
C ASP A 192 4.76 -1.44 17.70
N ASP A 193 4.45 -0.30 17.09
CA ASP A 193 3.08 0.14 16.95
C ASP A 193 2.42 -0.48 15.70
N VAL A 194 1.79 -1.64 15.91
CA VAL A 194 1.02 -2.31 14.85
C VAL A 194 -0.16 -1.43 14.41
N LEU A 195 -0.15 -1.02 13.13
CA LEU A 195 -1.19 -0.15 12.56
C LEU A 195 -2.49 -0.90 12.22
N GLY A 196 -2.46 -2.23 12.25
CA GLY A 196 -3.61 -3.11 12.09
C GLY A 196 -3.47 -4.14 10.96
N LEU A 197 -4.50 -4.98 10.81
CA LEU A 197 -4.57 -6.02 9.78
C LEU A 197 -5.45 -5.58 8.61
N PHE A 198 -4.96 -5.69 7.38
CA PHE A 198 -5.65 -5.17 6.21
C PHE A 198 -5.66 -6.15 5.04
N GLY A 199 -6.78 -6.25 4.33
CA GLY A 199 -6.94 -7.16 3.20
C GLY A 199 -6.70 -6.48 1.85
N PHE A 200 -6.04 -7.18 0.93
CA PHE A 200 -6.20 -6.89 -0.50
C PHE A 200 -7.56 -7.42 -0.95
N GLN A 201 -8.35 -6.57 -1.62
CA GLN A 201 -9.62 -7.00 -2.17
C GLN A 201 -9.38 -7.97 -3.33
N GLY A 202 -10.11 -9.09 -3.33
CA GLY A 202 -10.01 -10.10 -4.38
C GLY A 202 -10.41 -9.58 -5.75
N THR A 203 -9.67 -9.98 -6.79
CA THR A 203 -10.05 -9.74 -8.18
C THR A 203 -10.00 -11.04 -8.98
N THR A 204 -11.11 -11.35 -9.65
CA THR A 204 -11.14 -12.41 -10.66
C THR A 204 -10.56 -11.89 -11.96
N ILE A 205 -9.71 -12.70 -12.59
CA ILE A 205 -8.92 -12.31 -13.75
C ILE A 205 -9.57 -12.85 -15.02
N ASN A 206 -10.23 -11.98 -15.78
CA ASN A 206 -10.99 -12.38 -16.96
C ASN A 206 -11.08 -11.29 -18.04
N SER A 207 -10.09 -10.41 -18.15
CA SER A 207 -10.14 -9.29 -19.09
C SER A 207 -9.30 -9.54 -20.33
N SER A 208 -9.91 -9.51 -21.52
CA SER A 208 -9.21 -9.60 -22.81
C SER A 208 -8.36 -8.36 -23.15
N THR A 209 -8.38 -7.34 -22.31
CA THR A 209 -7.61 -6.09 -22.47
C THR A 209 -6.83 -5.78 -21.20
N PRO A 210 -5.69 -5.07 -21.29
CA PRO A 210 -4.99 -4.58 -20.12
C PRO A 210 -5.94 -3.83 -19.16
N THR A 211 -6.05 -4.30 -17.93
CA THR A 211 -6.90 -3.71 -16.90
C THR A 211 -6.03 -3.17 -15.77
N TYR A 212 -6.35 -1.95 -15.34
CA TYR A 212 -5.72 -1.29 -14.21
C TYR A 212 -6.77 -1.04 -13.12
N ILE A 213 -6.60 -1.66 -11.96
CA ILE A 213 -7.55 -1.55 -10.84
C ILE A 213 -6.85 -0.83 -9.70
N SER A 214 -7.07 0.48 -9.55
CA SER A 214 -6.55 1.26 -8.43
C SER A 214 -7.37 1.06 -7.17
N ARG A 215 -6.67 0.95 -6.04
CA ARG A 215 -7.23 0.76 -4.71
C ARG A 215 -6.45 1.60 -3.69
N SER A 216 -7.03 1.76 -2.52
CA SER A 216 -6.37 2.36 -1.37
C SER A 216 -6.75 1.61 -0.11
N GLN A 217 -5.79 1.44 0.79
CA GLN A 217 -5.99 0.86 2.10
C GLN A 217 -5.55 1.84 3.17
N ARG A 218 -6.51 2.28 4.00
CA ARG A 218 -6.25 3.09 5.17
C ARG A 218 -5.88 2.20 6.35
N MET A 219 -4.89 2.62 7.11
CA MET A 219 -4.26 1.87 8.20
C MET A 219 -4.05 2.86 9.34
N TYR A 220 -4.58 2.58 10.52
CA TYR A 220 -4.54 3.55 11.60
C TYR A 220 -4.63 2.88 12.97
N LYS A 221 -3.95 3.48 13.93
CA LYS A 221 -4.00 3.11 15.35
C LYS A 221 -4.36 4.36 16.14
N THR A 222 -5.20 4.28 17.16
CA THR A 222 -5.47 5.45 18.01
C THR A 222 -4.73 5.34 19.33
N SER A 223 -4.03 6.39 19.74
CA SER A 223 -3.37 6.40 21.05
C SER A 223 -4.42 6.54 22.15
N THR A 224 -4.22 5.83 23.26
CA THR A 224 -5.12 5.90 24.43
C THR A 224 -5.27 7.32 24.98
N TRP A 225 -4.27 8.18 24.75
CA TRP A 225 -4.21 9.56 25.21
C TRP A 225 -4.55 10.60 24.13
N GLY A 226 -4.87 10.16 22.91
CA GLY A 226 -5.31 11.02 21.80
C GLY A 226 -4.21 11.92 21.21
N TRP A 227 -2.93 11.58 21.41
CA TRP A 227 -1.79 12.35 20.90
C TRP A 227 -1.51 12.12 19.41
N SER A 228 -1.77 10.90 18.92
CA SER A 228 -1.58 10.51 17.52
C SER A 228 -2.59 9.45 17.11
N THR A 229 -2.86 9.41 15.82
CA THR A 229 -3.72 8.45 15.13
C THR A 229 -2.98 7.56 14.14
N TRP A 230 -1.65 7.68 14.02
CA TRP A 230 -0.77 6.88 13.16
C TRP A 230 -1.48 6.47 11.86
N ASP A 231 -1.97 7.47 11.11
CA ASP A 231 -2.98 7.35 10.07
C ASP A 231 -2.32 7.33 8.70
N TYR A 232 -2.07 6.14 8.20
CA TYR A 232 -1.44 5.88 6.92
C TYR A 232 -2.47 5.47 5.87
N THR A 233 -2.22 5.83 4.62
CA THR A 233 -2.99 5.34 3.48
C THR A 233 -2.04 4.86 2.40
N MET A 234 -2.05 3.55 2.14
CA MET A 234 -1.32 2.96 1.02
C MET A 234 -2.21 2.92 -0.21
N TYR A 235 -1.70 3.45 -1.31
CA TYR A 235 -2.30 3.40 -2.63
C TYR A 235 -1.56 2.34 -3.44
N TYR A 236 -2.33 1.48 -4.09
CA TYR A 236 -1.79 0.41 -4.91
C TYR A 236 -2.73 0.17 -6.09
N HIS A 237 -2.22 -0.47 -7.12
CA HIS A 237 -3.03 -0.92 -8.23
C HIS A 237 -2.68 -2.35 -8.66
N LEU A 238 -3.63 -2.97 -9.33
CA LEU A 238 -3.45 -4.25 -9.98
C LEU A 238 -3.38 -4.01 -11.49
N GLU A 239 -2.30 -4.47 -12.12
CA GLU A 239 -2.15 -4.51 -13.57
C GLU A 239 -2.42 -5.93 -14.05
N ILE A 240 -3.39 -6.11 -14.92
CA ILE A 240 -3.75 -7.42 -15.49
C ILE A 240 -3.58 -7.30 -16.99
N GLU A 241 -2.62 -8.03 -17.56
CA GLU A 241 -2.29 -7.96 -18.98
C GLU A 241 -2.40 -9.35 -19.62
N PRO A 242 -3.15 -9.50 -20.72
CA PRO A 242 -3.14 -10.72 -21.52
C PRO A 242 -1.70 -11.08 -21.93
N THR A 243 -1.30 -12.35 -21.79
CA THR A 243 0.06 -12.79 -22.15
C THR A 243 0.09 -14.16 -22.80
N THR A 244 1.08 -14.37 -23.66
CA THR A 244 1.39 -15.69 -24.26
C THR A 244 2.41 -16.48 -23.42
N ALA A 245 2.94 -15.89 -22.34
CA ALA A 245 3.82 -16.59 -21.43
C ALA A 245 3.10 -17.80 -20.81
N ALA A 246 3.83 -18.88 -20.57
CA ALA A 246 3.31 -20.00 -19.80
C ALA A 246 3.02 -19.56 -18.36
N PRO A 247 2.02 -20.16 -17.68
CA PRO A 247 1.83 -19.93 -16.26
C PRO A 247 3.12 -20.22 -15.51
N THR A 248 3.52 -19.30 -14.63
CA THR A 248 4.71 -19.45 -13.79
C THR A 248 4.43 -20.33 -12.56
N LEU A 249 3.18 -20.78 -12.42
CA LEU A 249 2.63 -21.56 -11.33
C LEU A 249 1.96 -22.81 -11.85
#